data_AF-A0A1L7D4L7-F1
#
_entry.id   AF-A0A1L7D4L7-F1
#
_cell.length_a   1.000
_cell.length_b   1.000
_cell.length_c   1.000
_cell.angle_alpha   90.00
_cell.angle_beta   90.00
_cell.angle_gamma   90.00
#
_symmetry.space_group_name_H-M   'P 1'
#
loop_
_entity.id
_entity.type
_entity.pdbx_description
1 polymer ?
#
loop_
_entity_poly.entity_id
_entity_poly.type
_entity_poly.pdbx_seq_one_letter_code
_entity_poly.pdbx_strand_id
1 'polypeptide(L)'
;MDNPERNCGACSSAEVQALFYELLDSDTSPERAVEIRHHLQRCQECCGRLEREEFIRTLVSRSGSTAKAPAGLRQRITVSFTRVSFE
;
A
#
# COMPACT_ATOMS: atom_id res chain seq x y z
N MET A 1 26.14 0.40 -10.50
CA MET A 1 26.31 1.02 -9.16
C MET A 1 24.92 1.08 -8.56
N ASP A 2 24.46 -0.08 -8.14
CA ASP A 2 23.05 -0.33 -7.82
C ASP A 2 23.00 -0.39 -6.31
N ASN A 3 22.68 0.76 -5.69
CA ASN A 3 22.65 0.92 -4.24
C ASN A 3 21.51 0.04 -3.69
N PRO A 4 21.82 -1.10 -3.04
CA PRO A 4 20.85 -2.18 -2.84
C PRO A 4 19.84 -1.95 -1.70
N GLU A 5 19.90 -0.80 -1.03
CA GLU A 5 19.15 -0.57 0.21
C GLU A 5 18.44 0.78 0.22
N ARG A 6 17.76 1.14 -0.88
CA ARG A 6 16.71 2.18 -0.81
C ARG A 6 15.45 1.60 -0.15
N ASN A 7 15.60 1.09 1.07
CA ASN A 7 14.50 0.70 1.93
C ASN A 7 14.28 1.85 2.93
N CYS A 8 13.05 2.35 3.07
CA CYS A 8 12.77 3.41 4.03
C CYS A 8 12.83 2.95 5.50
N GLY A 9 13.13 1.68 5.78
CA GLY A 9 13.20 1.10 7.12
C GLY A 9 11.84 1.01 7.82
N ALA A 10 10.80 1.53 7.18
CA ALA A 10 9.46 1.73 7.69
C ALA A 10 8.40 1.29 6.66
N CYS A 11 8.73 0.37 5.75
CA CYS A 11 7.82 -0.13 4.71
C CYS A 11 6.54 -0.77 5.28
N SER A 12 6.59 -1.26 6.52
CA SER A 12 5.46 -1.80 7.28
C SER A 12 4.89 -0.82 8.30
N SER A 13 5.36 0.43 8.32
CA SER A 13 4.83 1.48 9.19
C SER A 13 3.37 1.79 8.84
N ALA A 14 2.63 2.22 9.86
CA ALA A 14 1.25 2.67 9.72
C ALA A 14 1.11 3.79 8.68
N GLU A 15 2.13 4.65 8.51
CA GLU A 15 2.12 5.73 7.52
C GLU A 15 2.12 5.19 6.08
N VAL A 16 3.06 4.31 5.75
CA VAL A 16 3.12 3.67 4.42
C VAL A 16 1.87 2.85 4.17
N GLN A 17 1.38 2.16 5.18
CA GLN A 17 0.15 1.37 5.08
C GLN A 17 -1.08 2.26 4.86
N ALA A 18 -1.17 3.42 5.52
CA ALA A 18 -2.23 4.41 5.30
C ALA A 18 -2.21 4.95 3.87
N LEU A 19 -1.02 5.23 3.33
CA LEU A 19 -0.86 5.64 1.93
C LEU A 19 -1.35 4.56 0.95
N PHE A 20 -1.04 3.28 1.19
CA PHE A 20 -1.59 2.18 0.39
C PHE A 20 -3.11 2.08 0.50
N TYR A 21 -3.68 2.26 1.69
CA TYR A 21 -5.14 2.26 1.86
C TYR A 21 -5.80 3.43 1.16
N GLU A 22 -5.24 4.64 1.28
CA GLU A 22 -5.70 5.82 0.57
C GLU A 22 -5.65 5.58 -0.94
N LEU A 23 -4.54 5.05 -1.47
CA LEU A 23 -4.42 4.74 -2.90
C LEU A 23 -5.48 3.74 -3.42
N LEU A 24 -5.91 2.81 -2.57
CA LEU A 24 -6.91 1.79 -2.88
C LEU A 24 -8.35 2.22 -2.62
N ASP A 25 -8.54 3.36 -1.96
CA ASP A 25 -9.85 3.89 -1.69
C ASP A 25 -10.52 4.39 -2.97
N SER A 26 -11.84 4.25 -3.03
CA SER A 26 -12.64 4.67 -4.20
C SER A 26 -12.89 6.18 -4.22
N ASP A 27 -12.73 6.85 -3.07
CA ASP A 27 -12.86 8.30 -2.90
C ASP A 27 -11.56 9.06 -3.24
N THR A 28 -10.46 8.34 -3.44
CA THR A 28 -9.16 8.96 -3.70
C THR A 28 -9.07 9.53 -5.10
N SER A 29 -8.88 10.85 -5.15
CA SER A 29 -8.67 11.61 -6.38
C SER A 29 -7.46 11.09 -7.18
N PRO A 30 -7.52 11.14 -8.52
CA PRO A 30 -6.41 10.68 -9.37
C PRO A 30 -5.10 11.45 -9.12
N GLU A 31 -5.20 12.75 -8.85
CA GLU A 31 -4.06 13.61 -8.51
C GLU A 31 -3.36 13.12 -7.23
N ARG A 32 -4.16 12.86 -6.19
CA ARG A 32 -3.68 12.36 -4.90
C ARG A 32 -3.05 10.98 -5.03
N ALA A 33 -3.66 10.11 -5.83
CA ALA A 33 -3.11 8.80 -6.13
C ALA A 33 -1.72 8.89 -6.79
N VAL A 34 -1.45 9.89 -7.65
CA VAL A 34 -0.12 10.09 -8.25
C VAL A 34 0.90 10.54 -7.20
N GLU A 35 0.53 11.45 -6.31
CA GLU A 35 1.41 11.90 -5.21
C GLU A 35 1.83 10.74 -4.31
N ILE A 36 0.86 9.91 -3.92
CA ILE A 36 1.10 8.73 -3.09
C ILE A 36 2.06 7.76 -3.79
N ARG A 37 1.83 7.47 -5.07
CA ARG A 37 2.73 6.60 -5.85
C ARG A 37 4.14 7.15 -5.88
N HIS A 38 4.30 8.43 -6.14
CA HIS A 38 5.61 9.07 -6.18
C HIS A 38 6.33 8.98 -4.82
N HIS A 39 5.58 9.10 -3.71
CA HIS A 39 6.13 8.88 -2.38
C HIS A 39 6.61 7.44 -2.18
N LEU A 40 5.78 6.45 -2.54
CA LEU A 40 6.10 5.02 -2.40
C LEU A 40 7.28 4.60 -3.29
N GLN A 41 7.45 5.21 -4.47
CA GLN A 41 8.56 4.96 -5.40
C GLN A 41 9.93 5.39 -4.87
N ARG A 42 9.98 6.22 -3.81
CA ARG A 42 11.26 6.58 -3.15
C ARG A 42 11.92 5.38 -2.47
N CYS A 43 11.15 4.33 -2.19
CA CYS A 43 11.60 3.09 -1.59
C CYS A 43 11.41 1.92 -2.56
N GLN A 44 12.46 1.11 -2.77
CA GLN A 44 12.43 -0.03 -3.68
C GLN A 44 11.43 -1.11 -3.23
N GLU A 45 11.32 -1.34 -1.92
CA GLU A 45 10.41 -2.33 -1.36
C GLU A 45 8.93 -1.88 -1.46
N CYS A 46 8.65 -0.61 -1.16
CA CYS A 46 7.33 -0.02 -1.36
C CYS A 46 6.95 0.01 -2.85
N CYS A 47 7.89 0.34 -3.74
CA CYS A 47 7.68 0.32 -5.18
C CYS A 47 7.31 -1.08 -5.67
N GLY A 48 8.04 -2.12 -5.28
CA GLY A 48 7.71 -3.50 -5.67
C GLY A 48 6.38 -4.01 -5.08
N ARG A 49 5.93 -3.49 -3.93
CA ARG A 49 4.57 -3.74 -3.42
C ARG A 49 3.51 -3.05 -4.27
N LEU A 50 3.75 -1.79 -4.64
CA LEU A 50 2.86 -0.99 -5.48
C LEU A 50 2.66 -1.65 -6.85
N GLU A 51 3.73 -2.08 -7.52
CA GLU A 51 3.63 -2.74 -8.82
C GLU A 51 2.78 -4.01 -8.76
N ARG A 52 2.91 -4.80 -7.69
CA ARG A 52 2.08 -5.99 -7.47
C ARG A 52 0.60 -5.63 -7.28
N GLU A 53 0.33 -4.61 -6.49
CA GLU A 53 -1.02 -4.08 -6.26
C GLU A 53 -1.66 -3.57 -7.57
N GLU A 54 -0.93 -2.79 -8.36
CA GLU A 54 -1.42 -2.28 -9.65
C GLU A 54 -1.60 -3.39 -10.69
N PHE A 55 -0.74 -4.40 -10.68
CA PHE A 55 -0.90 -5.58 -11.51
C PHE A 55 -2.16 -6.37 -11.14
N ILE A 56 -2.42 -6.58 -9.84
CA ILE A 56 -3.66 -7.20 -9.35
C ILE A 56 -4.86 -6.34 -9.73
N ARG A 57 -4.82 -5.02 -9.53
CA ARG A 57 -5.89 -4.09 -9.93
C ARG A 57 -6.18 -4.19 -11.42
N THR A 58 -5.15 -4.23 -12.26
CA THR A 58 -5.28 -4.38 -13.71
C THR A 58 -5.90 -5.73 -14.08
N LEU A 59 -5.46 -6.82 -13.43
CA LEU A 59 -6.05 -8.15 -13.63
C LEU A 59 -7.53 -8.18 -13.23
N VAL A 60 -7.87 -7.64 -12.05
CA VAL A 60 -9.24 -7.54 -11.54
C VAL A 60 -10.11 -6.70 -12.48
N SER A 61 -9.61 -5.56 -12.95
CA SER A 61 -10.31 -4.70 -13.93
C SER A 61 -10.51 -5.40 -15.27
N ARG A 62 -9.54 -6.21 -15.73
CA ARG A 62 -9.65 -6.98 -16.99
C ARG A 62 -10.56 -8.20 -16.86
N SER A 63 -10.64 -8.81 -15.67
CA SER A 63 -11.50 -9.96 -15.40
C SER A 63 -12.93 -9.60 -15.00
N GLY A 64 -13.21 -8.32 -14.74
CA GLY A 64 -14.40 -7.90 -13.99
C GLY A 64 -15.39 -7.03 -14.76
N SER A 65 -16.14 -7.66 -15.67
CA SER A 65 -17.58 -7.41 -15.71
C SER A 65 -18.13 -7.64 -14.30
N THR A 66 -18.60 -6.59 -13.64
CA THR A 66 -19.50 -6.68 -12.46
C THR A 66 -18.98 -7.39 -11.20
N ALA A 67 -17.70 -7.28 -10.85
CA ALA A 67 -17.22 -7.71 -9.53
C ALA A 67 -16.42 -6.58 -8.86
N LYS A 68 -17.17 -5.75 -8.11
CA LYS A 68 -16.70 -4.78 -7.14
C LYS A 68 -15.50 -5.37 -6.37
N ALA A 69 -14.41 -4.60 -6.32
CA ALA A 69 -13.12 -4.94 -5.75
C ALA A 69 -13.23 -5.95 -4.58
N PRO A 70 -12.49 -7.08 -4.61
CA PRO A 70 -12.57 -8.08 -3.57
C PRO A 70 -12.16 -7.44 -2.24
N ALA A 71 -13.17 -7.25 -1.37
CA ALA A 71 -13.06 -6.68 -0.02
C ALA A 71 -12.23 -7.58 0.96
N GLY A 72 -11.42 -8.49 0.43
CA GLY A 72 -10.63 -9.48 1.17
C GLY A 72 -9.32 -8.94 1.75
N LEU A 73 -8.90 -7.72 1.43
CA LEU A 73 -7.70 -7.09 2.01
C LEU A 73 -7.98 -6.25 3.27
N ARG A 74 -9.20 -6.35 3.83
CA ARG A 74 -9.55 -5.78 5.15
C ARG A 74 -9.55 -6.81 6.29
N GLN A 75 -9.10 -8.04 6.06
CA GLN A 75 -9.10 -9.05 7.12
C GLN A 75 -7.67 -9.49 7.49
N ARG A 76 -7.34 -9.21 8.77
CA ARG A 76 -6.12 -9.58 9.52
C ARG A 76 -4.99 -8.56 9.31
N ILE A 77 -4.72 -7.62 10.22
CA ILE A 77 -4.54 -7.78 11.67
C ILE A 77 -4.94 -6.47 12.37
N THR A 78 -6.12 -6.47 12.99
CA THR A 78 -6.30 -5.76 14.26
C THR A 78 -5.54 -6.56 15.33
N VAL A 79 -4.91 -5.87 16.28
CA VAL A 79 -4.28 -6.37 17.53
C VAL A 79 -2.78 -6.67 17.45
N SER A 80 -1.97 -5.74 17.97
CA SER A 80 -1.19 -6.00 19.19
C SER A 80 -0.73 -4.69 19.85
N PHE A 81 -1.31 -4.46 21.03
CA PHE A 81 -1.14 -3.40 22.02
C PHE A 81 0.33 -3.11 22.37
N THR A 82 0.83 -1.89 22.11
CA THR A 82 2.06 -1.43 22.77
C THR A 82 1.71 -1.06 24.20
N ARG A 83 1.87 -2.04 25.11
CA ARG A 83 1.94 -1.79 26.55
C ARG A 83 3.22 -1.01 26.80
N VAL A 84 3.12 0.30 27.03
CA VAL A 84 4.21 1.07 27.60
C VAL A 84 4.32 0.70 29.07
N SER A 85 5.36 -0.05 29.42
CA SER A 85 5.81 -0.18 30.80
C SER A 85 6.57 1.10 31.14
N PHE A 86 6.04 1.86 32.09
CA PHE A 86 6.82 2.88 32.81
C PHE A 86 7.53 2.17 33.97
N GLU A 87 8.84 2.37 34.07
CA GLU A 87 9.61 2.28 35.31
C GLU A 87 10.29 3.63 35.54
#